data_AF-A0A0R3PKU4-F1
#
_entry.id   AF-A0A0R3PKU4-F1
#
_cell.length_a   1.000
_cell.length_b   1.000
_cell.length_c   1.000
_cell.angle_alpha   90.00
_cell.angle_beta   90.00
_cell.angle_gamma   90.00
#
_symmetry.space_group_name_H-M   'P 1'
#
loop_
_entity.id
_entity.type
_entity.pdbx_description
1 polymer ?
#
loop_
_entity_poly.entity_id
_entity_poly.type
_entity_poly.pdbx_seq_one_letter_code
_entity_poly.pdbx_strand_id
1 'polypeptide(L)'
;MKYWVWDLGSFCILESYKICESGKWKPQLHWNEIDKSNPLIALTNGTNHVPLYDLRIGDLAQILRINDTSVVGAVRWLPSKHHILFSGDNSGILARWDIRSNRGALSSTVIKKGTGIRGMRLTSDGKHLVVVLCNGAVILYDAVTMEVLAKYESRNLRKLSEKMLHALGQFAICDEGTSIRVALPTGDDIDWIRFSKGFRQEPRVTFCSTFSGHLSQVNACVYRVGSQQLYTAGSDRNVLCWAPESERHRLQLETETVKQSVLMNNWSDDD
;
A
#
# COMPACT_ATOMS: atom_id res chain seq x y z
N MET A 1 17.56 -9.87 5.39
CA MET A 1 16.92 -8.59 5.06
C MET A 1 17.07 -7.61 6.21
N LYS A 2 17.46 -6.37 5.93
CA LYS A 2 17.62 -5.30 6.92
C LYS A 2 16.72 -4.13 6.57
N TYR A 3 16.33 -3.38 7.58
CA TYR A 3 15.72 -2.07 7.46
C TYR A 3 16.70 -1.01 7.91
N TRP A 4 16.63 0.16 7.29
CA TRP A 4 17.42 1.32 7.63
C TRP A 4 16.50 2.50 7.85
N VAL A 5 16.77 3.25 8.91
CA VAL A 5 16.17 4.56 9.16
C VAL A 5 17.19 5.60 8.71
N TRP A 6 16.76 6.53 7.87
CA TRP A 6 17.63 7.55 7.29
C TRP A 6 17.11 8.93 7.69
N ASP A 7 18.03 9.84 8.00
CA ASP A 7 17.74 11.27 7.97
C ASP A 7 17.96 11.80 6.55
N LEU A 8 16.91 12.38 5.96
CA LEU A 8 16.95 12.92 4.61
C LEU A 8 17.65 14.29 4.54
N GLY A 9 17.75 15.02 5.66
CA GLY A 9 18.43 16.31 5.68
C GLY A 9 19.95 16.16 5.63
N SER A 10 20.49 15.22 6.39
CA SER A 10 21.93 14.93 6.45
C SER A 10 22.38 13.73 5.61
N PHE A 11 21.45 13.01 4.98
CA PHE A 11 21.69 11.78 4.22
C PHE A 11 22.47 10.71 4.99
N CYS A 12 22.29 10.64 6.31
CA CYS A 12 22.94 9.65 7.16
C CYS A 12 21.97 8.55 7.63
N ILE A 13 22.54 7.37 7.92
CA ILE A 13 21.79 6.26 8.53
C ILE A 13 21.71 6.52 10.03
N LEU A 14 20.49 6.60 10.56
CA LEU A 14 20.24 6.72 11.98
C LEU A 14 20.30 5.34 12.66
N GLU A 15 19.58 4.37 12.11
CA GLU A 15 19.43 3.05 12.74
C GLU A 15 19.32 1.93 11.68
N SER A 16 19.66 0.70 12.08
CA SER A 16 19.48 -0.47 11.23
C SER A 16 18.98 -1.69 11.99
N TYR A 17 17.97 -2.37 11.44
CA TYR A 17 17.29 -3.50 12.07
C TYR A 17 17.36 -4.75 11.19
N LYS A 18 17.78 -5.90 11.73
CA LYS A 18 17.78 -7.18 11.01
C LYS A 18 16.46 -7.91 11.28
N ILE A 19 15.63 -8.07 10.24
CA ILE A 19 14.25 -8.57 10.42
C ILE A 19 14.10 -10.05 10.03
N CYS A 20 14.77 -10.50 8.98
CA CYS A 20 14.68 -11.88 8.52
C CYS A 20 16.01 -12.33 7.94
N GLU A 21 16.38 -13.59 8.12
CA GLU A 21 17.59 -14.17 7.53
C GLU A 21 17.36 -14.63 6.09
N SER A 22 16.13 -15.00 5.75
CA SER A 22 15.78 -15.43 4.39
C SER A 22 15.48 -14.23 3.48
N GLY A 23 16.04 -14.24 2.26
CA GLY A 23 15.80 -13.22 1.23
C GLY A 23 14.61 -13.51 0.31
N LYS A 24 13.84 -14.57 0.57
CA LYS A 24 12.78 -15.06 -0.32
C LYS A 24 11.46 -14.28 -0.23
N TRP A 25 11.36 -13.37 0.73
CA TRP A 25 10.10 -12.73 1.09
C TRP A 25 10.27 -11.21 1.17
N LYS A 26 9.29 -10.46 0.66
CA LYS A 26 9.30 -9.00 0.63
C LYS A 26 8.46 -8.45 1.79
N PRO A 27 9.05 -7.69 2.70
CA PRO A 27 8.34 -7.13 3.81
C PRO A 27 7.46 -5.96 3.43
N GLN A 28 6.35 -5.89 4.14
CA GLN A 28 5.52 -4.70 4.20
C GLN A 28 5.73 -4.04 5.55
N LEU A 29 5.82 -2.72 5.50
CA LEU A 29 5.85 -1.87 6.68
C LEU A 29 4.65 -0.92 6.62
N HIS A 30 4.17 -0.53 7.80
CA HIS A 30 3.31 0.62 7.94
C HIS A 30 3.64 1.37 9.21
N TRP A 31 3.76 2.69 9.08
CA TRP A 31 3.94 3.57 10.22
C TRP A 31 2.59 4.00 10.76
N ASN A 32 2.46 4.09 12.08
CA ASN A 32 1.37 4.77 12.72
C ASN A 32 1.52 6.30 12.57
N GLU A 33 0.86 6.89 11.58
CA GLU A 33 0.98 8.32 11.26
C GLU A 33 0.24 9.24 12.25
N ILE A 34 -0.59 8.68 13.14
CA ILE A 34 -1.47 9.44 14.04
C ILE A 34 -0.77 9.74 15.37
N ASP A 35 -0.08 8.73 15.92
CA ASP A 35 0.57 8.85 17.22
C ASP A 35 2.00 9.37 17.03
N LYS A 36 2.14 10.70 17.04
CA LYS A 36 3.45 11.35 16.92
C LYS A 36 4.32 11.15 18.16
N SER A 37 3.72 10.82 19.31
CA SER A 37 4.43 10.64 20.57
C SER A 37 4.99 9.24 20.76
N ASN A 38 4.24 8.20 20.35
CA ASN A 38 4.61 6.79 20.44
C ASN A 38 4.48 6.12 19.06
N PRO A 39 5.30 6.53 18.07
CA PRO A 39 5.10 6.12 16.69
C PRO A 39 5.57 4.67 16.48
N LEU A 40 4.64 3.73 16.60
CA LEU A 40 4.91 2.31 16.36
C LEU A 40 4.97 2.00 14.86
N ILE A 41 5.95 1.18 14.48
CA ILE A 41 6.12 0.67 13.12
C ILE A 41 5.72 -0.80 13.11
N ALA A 42 4.65 -1.11 12.36
CA ALA A 42 4.25 -2.49 12.13
C ALA A 42 5.01 -3.04 10.94
N LEU A 43 5.65 -4.19 11.14
CA LEU A 43 6.46 -4.85 10.14
C LEU A 43 5.99 -6.29 9.98
N THR A 44 6.02 -6.78 8.76
CA THR A 44 5.99 -8.22 8.52
C THR A 44 7.43 -8.74 8.52
N ASN A 45 7.68 -10.00 8.90
CA ASN A 45 9.03 -10.58 8.95
C ASN A 45 9.13 -11.97 8.26
N GLY A 46 8.15 -12.34 7.47
CA GLY A 46 8.09 -13.66 6.82
C GLY A 46 7.65 -14.80 7.74
N THR A 47 7.15 -14.48 8.93
CA THR A 47 6.55 -15.45 9.87
C THR A 47 5.05 -15.15 10.07
N ASN A 48 4.39 -15.91 10.96
CA ASN A 48 3.03 -15.65 11.44
C ASN A 48 2.96 -14.58 12.55
N HIS A 49 4.05 -13.85 12.75
CA HIS A 49 4.15 -12.80 13.75
C HIS A 49 4.24 -11.42 13.08
N VAL A 50 3.61 -10.44 13.72
CA VAL A 50 3.74 -9.02 13.35
C VAL A 50 4.52 -8.31 14.45
N PRO A 51 5.84 -8.13 14.30
CA PRO A 51 6.62 -7.30 15.20
C PRO A 51 6.23 -5.81 15.06
N LEU A 52 6.11 -5.15 16.21
CA LEU A 52 5.91 -3.71 16.36
C LEU A 52 7.18 -3.11 16.96
N TYR A 53 7.81 -2.20 16.22
CA TYR A 53 9.01 -1.51 16.66
C TYR A 53 8.69 -0.10 17.14
N ASP A 54 9.40 0.36 18.17
CA ASP A 54 9.35 1.74 18.64
C ASP A 54 10.71 2.41 18.39
N LEU A 55 10.74 3.37 17.46
CA LEU A 55 11.97 4.09 17.10
C LEU A 55 12.55 4.92 18.25
N ARG A 56 11.78 5.20 19.30
CA ARG A 56 12.29 5.99 20.43
C ARG A 56 13.14 5.13 21.38
N ILE A 57 12.80 3.86 21.45
CA ILE A 57 13.52 2.87 22.26
C ILE A 57 14.65 2.25 21.43
N GLY A 58 14.49 2.23 20.11
CA GLY A 58 15.44 1.61 19.20
C GLY A 58 15.30 0.08 19.15
N ASP A 59 14.16 -0.47 19.58
CA ASP A 59 13.94 -1.91 19.70
C ASP A 59 12.47 -2.33 19.51
N LEU A 60 12.24 -3.64 19.54
CA LEU A 60 10.96 -4.30 19.48
C LEU A 60 10.11 -3.99 20.72
N ALA A 61 8.97 -3.33 20.53
CA ALA A 61 8.03 -3.00 21.58
C ALA A 61 7.08 -4.17 21.90
N GLN A 62 6.51 -4.80 20.86
CA GLN A 62 5.50 -5.85 21.02
C GLN A 62 5.49 -6.79 19.81
N ILE A 63 5.04 -8.03 20.00
CA ILE A 63 4.77 -8.96 18.89
C ILE A 63 3.30 -9.36 18.93
N LEU A 64 2.59 -9.17 17.82
CA LEU A 64 1.26 -9.73 17.62
C LEU A 64 1.38 -11.12 17.00
N ARG A 65 0.78 -12.13 17.64
CA ARG A 65 0.85 -13.52 17.19
C ARG A 65 -0.48 -13.95 16.58
N ILE A 66 -0.45 -14.33 15.30
CA ILE A 66 -1.57 -15.00 14.65
C ILE A 66 -1.48 -16.49 14.98
N ASN A 67 -2.59 -17.08 15.41
CA ASN A 67 -2.64 -18.50 15.80
C ASN A 67 -2.42 -19.45 14.62
N ASP A 68 -2.56 -18.98 13.38
CA ASP A 68 -2.30 -19.76 12.17
C ASP A 68 -0.78 -19.85 11.89
N THR A 69 -0.37 -20.88 11.15
CA THR A 69 1.02 -21.09 10.72
C THR A 69 1.39 -20.26 9.48
N SER A 70 0.42 -19.53 8.93
CA SER A 70 0.56 -18.77 7.70
C SER A 70 1.37 -17.50 7.87
N VAL A 71 2.15 -17.17 6.84
CA VAL A 71 2.96 -15.96 6.81
C VAL A 71 2.09 -14.72 6.61
N VAL A 72 2.34 -13.69 7.40
CA VAL A 72 1.67 -12.39 7.25
C VAL A 72 2.22 -11.66 6.04
N GLY A 73 1.36 -11.38 5.07
CA GLY A 73 1.71 -10.72 3.81
C GLY A 73 1.50 -9.20 3.83
N ALA A 74 0.57 -8.70 4.63
CA ALA A 74 0.21 -7.29 4.64
C ALA A 74 -0.17 -6.78 6.04
N VAL A 75 0.17 -5.51 6.32
CA VAL A 75 -0.14 -4.81 7.58
C VAL A 75 -0.51 -3.35 7.33
N ARG A 76 -1.53 -2.84 8.02
CA ARG A 76 -1.97 -1.43 7.95
C ARG A 76 -2.56 -0.94 9.27
N TRP A 77 -2.11 0.22 9.72
CA TRP A 77 -2.69 0.95 10.85
C TRP A 77 -3.97 1.67 10.42
N LEU A 78 -4.94 1.78 11.33
CA LEU A 78 -6.16 2.52 11.09
C LEU A 78 -5.93 4.04 11.24
N PRO A 79 -6.12 4.87 10.18
CA PRO A 79 -5.86 6.32 10.23
C PRO A 79 -6.66 7.12 11.27
N SER A 80 -7.75 6.58 11.80
CA SER A 80 -8.56 7.25 12.84
C SER A 80 -8.25 6.79 14.27
N LYS A 81 -7.59 5.64 14.45
CA LYS A 81 -7.30 5.07 15.77
C LYS A 81 -5.93 4.40 15.78
N HIS A 82 -4.98 5.05 16.45
CA HIS A 82 -3.60 4.60 16.57
C HIS A 82 -3.41 3.21 17.21
N HIS A 83 -4.39 2.71 17.97
CA HIS A 83 -4.29 1.39 18.61
C HIS A 83 -4.82 0.24 17.75
N ILE A 84 -5.47 0.53 16.61
CA ILE A 84 -6.06 -0.49 15.75
C ILE A 84 -5.15 -0.81 14.57
N LEU A 85 -4.85 -2.10 14.40
CA LEU A 85 -4.06 -2.62 13.29
C LEU A 85 -4.84 -3.69 12.53
N PHE A 86 -4.69 -3.70 11.21
CA PHE A 86 -5.14 -4.77 10.33
C PHE A 86 -3.95 -5.57 9.83
N SER A 87 -4.09 -6.90 9.79
CA SER A 87 -3.11 -7.82 9.22
C SER A 87 -3.78 -8.80 8.27
N GLY A 88 -3.13 -9.12 7.16
CA GLY A 88 -3.58 -10.13 6.21
C GLY A 88 -2.50 -11.17 5.96
N ASP A 89 -2.88 -12.45 5.96
CA ASP A 89 -1.96 -13.57 5.77
C ASP A 89 -2.07 -14.25 4.39
N ASN A 90 -1.19 -15.23 4.16
CA ASN A 90 -1.18 -16.03 2.94
C ASN A 90 -2.29 -17.09 2.86
N SER A 91 -2.97 -17.39 3.97
CA SER A 91 -4.13 -18.30 4.03
C SER A 91 -5.43 -17.61 3.59
N GLY A 92 -5.43 -16.26 3.56
CA GLY A 92 -6.60 -15.44 3.25
C GLY A 92 -7.37 -14.98 4.49
N ILE A 93 -6.72 -15.01 5.66
CA ILE A 93 -7.25 -14.52 6.93
C ILE A 93 -6.94 -13.03 7.05
N LEU A 94 -7.99 -12.25 7.25
CA LEU A 94 -7.92 -10.85 7.59
C LEU A 94 -8.22 -10.69 9.09
N ALA A 95 -7.25 -10.21 9.85
CA ALA A 95 -7.37 -10.02 11.28
C ALA A 95 -7.28 -8.53 11.67
N ARG A 96 -8.08 -8.16 12.67
CA ARG A 96 -8.10 -6.83 13.29
C ARG A 96 -7.62 -6.93 14.73
N TRP A 97 -6.75 -6.01 15.14
CA TRP A 97 -6.08 -6.02 16.44
C TRP A 97 -6.34 -4.71 17.19
N ASP A 98 -6.39 -4.78 18.51
CA ASP A 98 -6.15 -3.64 19.40
C ASP A 98 -4.86 -3.93 20.15
N ILE A 99 -3.82 -3.13 19.92
CA ILE A 99 -2.49 -3.37 20.51
C ILE A 99 -2.47 -3.21 22.04
N ARG A 100 -3.46 -2.51 22.60
CA ARG A 100 -3.60 -2.33 24.06
C ARG A 100 -4.22 -3.56 24.71
N SER A 101 -4.89 -4.38 23.93
CA SER A 101 -5.47 -5.63 24.41
C SER A 101 -4.37 -6.69 24.49
N ASN A 102 -4.29 -7.37 25.62
CA ASN A 102 -3.48 -8.58 25.75
C ASN A 102 -4.14 -9.82 25.11
N ARG A 103 -5.38 -9.68 24.62
CA ARG A 103 -6.08 -10.73 23.90
C ARG A 103 -5.54 -10.86 22.48
N GLY A 104 -5.81 -11.99 21.83
CA GLY A 104 -5.55 -12.16 20.40
C GLY A 104 -6.35 -11.18 19.53
N ALA A 105 -6.40 -11.43 18.22
CA ALA A 105 -7.13 -10.58 17.28
C ALA A 105 -8.57 -10.30 17.77
N LEU A 106 -8.99 -9.02 17.76
CA LEU A 106 -10.34 -8.59 18.09
C LEU A 106 -11.39 -9.24 17.17
N SER A 107 -11.03 -9.43 15.91
CA SER A 107 -11.84 -10.10 14.91
C SER A 107 -10.93 -10.72 13.87
N SER A 108 -11.32 -11.87 13.35
CA SER A 108 -10.62 -12.58 12.29
C SER A 108 -11.65 -13.13 11.31
N THR A 109 -11.51 -12.80 10.03
CA THR A 109 -12.42 -13.24 8.97
C THR A 109 -11.63 -13.96 7.88
N VAL A 110 -12.13 -15.12 7.44
CA VAL A 110 -11.55 -15.86 6.33
C VAL A 110 -12.23 -15.39 5.04
N ILE A 111 -11.49 -14.70 4.18
CA ILE A 111 -12.03 -14.15 2.94
C ILE A 111 -12.37 -15.27 1.94
N LYS A 112 -11.37 -16.11 1.66
CA LYS A 112 -11.44 -17.31 0.82
C LYS A 112 -10.21 -18.15 1.09
N LYS A 113 -10.41 -19.42 1.41
CA LYS A 113 -9.30 -20.34 1.71
C LYS A 113 -8.40 -20.50 0.48
N GLY A 114 -7.10 -20.38 0.68
CA GLY A 114 -6.08 -20.58 -0.36
C GLY A 114 -5.81 -19.35 -1.24
N THR A 115 -6.46 -18.21 -0.98
CA THR A 115 -6.11 -16.94 -1.63
C THR A 115 -5.47 -15.99 -0.64
N GLY A 116 -4.15 -15.90 -0.68
CA GLY A 116 -3.38 -15.05 0.23
C GLY A 116 -3.59 -13.56 -0.03
N ILE A 117 -3.62 -12.77 1.05
CA ILE A 117 -3.68 -11.32 0.99
C ILE A 117 -2.29 -10.79 0.61
N ARG A 118 -2.23 -9.92 -0.41
CA ARG A 118 -0.98 -9.34 -0.90
C ARG A 118 -0.80 -7.89 -0.51
N GLY A 119 -1.89 -7.16 -0.36
CA GLY A 119 -1.83 -5.78 0.07
C GLY A 119 -3.14 -5.34 0.69
N MET A 120 -3.04 -4.30 1.51
CA MET A 120 -4.18 -3.62 2.12
C MET A 120 -3.96 -2.12 2.10
N ARG A 121 -5.03 -1.35 1.98
CA ARG A 121 -5.05 0.10 2.11
C ARG A 121 -6.36 0.54 2.77
N LEU A 122 -6.28 1.51 3.66
CA LEU A 122 -7.44 2.12 4.32
C LEU A 122 -7.68 3.50 3.74
N THR A 123 -8.95 3.87 3.59
CA THR A 123 -9.33 5.24 3.24
C THR A 123 -8.89 6.22 4.33
N SER A 124 -8.70 7.48 3.95
CA SER A 124 -8.29 8.56 4.86
C SER A 124 -9.28 8.76 6.01
N ASP A 125 -10.57 8.51 5.77
CA ASP A 125 -11.62 8.54 6.80
C ASP A 125 -11.60 7.30 7.74
N GLY A 126 -10.80 6.28 7.41
CA GLY A 126 -10.70 5.03 8.16
C GLY A 126 -11.96 4.16 8.13
N LYS A 127 -12.96 4.46 7.29
CA LYS A 127 -14.23 3.72 7.24
C LYS A 127 -14.18 2.50 6.31
N HIS A 128 -13.32 2.53 5.29
CA HIS A 128 -13.28 1.48 4.28
C HIS A 128 -11.87 0.90 4.18
N LEU A 129 -11.82 -0.43 4.07
CA LEU A 129 -10.60 -1.19 3.88
C LEU A 129 -10.62 -1.85 2.50
N VAL A 130 -9.61 -1.56 1.69
CA VAL A 130 -9.38 -2.22 0.39
C VAL A 130 -8.35 -3.32 0.59
N VAL A 131 -8.72 -4.54 0.22
CA VAL A 131 -7.87 -5.73 0.29
C VAL A 131 -7.65 -6.27 -1.11
N VAL A 132 -6.39 -6.54 -1.44
CA VAL A 132 -5.99 -7.16 -2.72
C VAL A 132 -5.45 -8.55 -2.46
N LEU A 133 -6.02 -9.53 -3.15
CA LEU A 133 -5.67 -10.95 -3.03
C LEU A 133 -4.62 -11.36 -4.08
N CYS A 134 -4.03 -12.55 -3.89
CA CYS A 134 -3.02 -13.09 -4.80
C CYS A 134 -3.56 -13.44 -6.19
N ASN A 135 -4.86 -13.66 -6.33
CA ASN A 135 -5.52 -13.81 -7.64
C ASN A 135 -5.89 -12.44 -8.27
N GLY A 136 -5.45 -11.34 -7.66
CA GLY A 136 -5.76 -9.95 -8.01
C GLY A 136 -7.23 -9.56 -7.92
N ALA A 137 -8.04 -10.33 -7.18
CA ALA A 137 -9.34 -9.84 -6.75
C ALA A 137 -9.14 -8.68 -5.75
N VAL A 138 -9.95 -7.63 -5.92
CA VAL A 138 -10.00 -6.47 -5.03
C VAL A 138 -11.32 -6.53 -4.27
N ILE A 139 -11.24 -6.50 -2.94
CA ILE A 139 -12.40 -6.57 -2.07
C ILE A 139 -12.43 -5.30 -1.21
N LEU A 140 -13.59 -4.65 -1.21
CA LEU A 140 -13.88 -3.52 -0.35
C LEU A 140 -14.59 -4.04 0.90
N TYR A 141 -14.12 -3.63 2.06
CA TYR A 141 -14.70 -3.93 3.37
C TYR A 141 -15.10 -2.64 4.08
N ASP A 142 -16.13 -2.74 4.92
CA ASP A 142 -16.34 -1.80 6.00
C ASP A 142 -15.31 -2.09 7.11
N ALA A 143 -14.49 -1.11 7.48
CA ALA A 143 -13.40 -1.30 8.43
C ALA A 143 -13.90 -1.48 9.89
N VAL A 144 -15.13 -1.04 10.18
CA VAL A 144 -15.75 -1.12 11.50
C VAL A 144 -16.49 -2.44 11.67
N THR A 145 -17.34 -2.81 10.71
CA THR A 145 -18.14 -4.05 10.81
C THR A 145 -17.42 -5.28 10.28
N MET A 146 -16.36 -5.09 9.46
CA MET A 146 -15.66 -6.16 8.72
C MET A 146 -16.55 -6.86 7.69
N GLU A 147 -17.63 -6.23 7.26
CA GLU A 147 -18.52 -6.76 6.24
C GLU A 147 -17.98 -6.47 4.84
N VAL A 148 -18.22 -7.41 3.92
CA VAL A 148 -17.86 -7.23 2.52
C VAL A 148 -18.85 -6.27 1.87
N LEU A 149 -18.32 -5.19 1.35
CA LEU A 149 -19.05 -4.14 0.67
C LEU A 149 -19.09 -4.42 -0.84
N ALA A 150 -17.94 -4.67 -1.44
CA ALA A 150 -17.82 -4.87 -2.89
C ALA A 150 -16.74 -5.90 -3.22
N LYS A 151 -16.89 -6.58 -4.37
CA LYS A 151 -15.84 -7.42 -4.94
C LYS A 151 -15.62 -7.08 -6.40
N TYR A 152 -14.36 -7.01 -6.81
CA TYR A 152 -13.93 -6.88 -8.18
C TYR A 152 -12.95 -8.01 -8.50
N GLU A 153 -13.17 -8.70 -9.62
CA GLU A 153 -12.26 -9.71 -10.13
C GLU A 153 -11.76 -9.25 -11.50
N SER A 154 -10.44 -9.01 -11.61
CA SER A 154 -9.85 -8.58 -12.89
C SER A 154 -9.88 -9.73 -13.89
N ARG A 155 -10.29 -9.42 -15.13
CA ARG A 155 -10.44 -10.40 -16.22
C ARG A 155 -9.11 -10.80 -16.86
N ASN A 156 -8.06 -9.99 -16.66
CA ASN A 156 -6.77 -10.13 -17.35
C ASN A 156 -5.76 -11.04 -16.63
N LEU A 157 -6.10 -11.57 -15.45
CA LEU A 157 -5.15 -12.25 -14.56
C LEU A 157 -4.96 -13.76 -14.81
N ARG A 158 -5.40 -14.29 -15.95
CA ARG A 158 -5.34 -15.73 -16.25
C ARG A 158 -3.92 -16.32 -16.35
N LYS A 159 -2.87 -15.49 -16.32
CA LYS A 159 -1.46 -15.92 -16.26
C LYS A 159 -0.65 -15.05 -15.28
N LEU A 160 -0.86 -15.22 -13.97
CA LEU A 160 -0.03 -14.56 -12.95
C LEU A 160 1.39 -15.15 -12.91
N SER A 161 2.39 -14.31 -13.13
CA SER A 161 3.79 -14.63 -12.82
C SER A 161 4.07 -14.29 -11.35
N GLU A 162 5.08 -14.92 -10.74
CA GLU A 162 5.51 -14.57 -9.38
C GLU A 162 5.87 -13.09 -9.23
N LYS A 163 6.43 -12.49 -10.28
CA LYS A 163 6.76 -11.06 -10.30
C LYS A 163 5.51 -10.18 -10.23
N MET A 164 4.42 -10.57 -10.89
CA MET A 164 3.14 -9.85 -10.81
C MET A 164 2.53 -9.93 -9.41
N LEU A 165 2.67 -11.05 -8.71
CA LEU A 165 2.16 -11.19 -7.35
C LEU A 165 2.76 -10.17 -6.37
N HIS A 166 4.01 -9.75 -6.59
CA HIS A 166 4.65 -8.74 -5.76
C HIS A 166 4.12 -7.33 -6.02
N ALA A 167 3.80 -7.01 -7.27
CA ALA A 167 3.28 -5.69 -7.65
C ALA A 167 1.89 -5.45 -7.05
N LEU A 168 1.07 -6.50 -6.93
CA LEU A 168 -0.28 -6.42 -6.32
C LEU A 168 -0.27 -5.87 -4.88
N GLY A 169 0.83 -6.03 -4.14
CA GLY A 169 0.96 -5.47 -2.79
C GLY A 169 1.23 -3.96 -2.77
N GLN A 170 1.72 -3.40 -3.87
CA GLN A 170 2.11 -2.00 -4.02
C GLN A 170 1.09 -1.21 -4.85
N PHE A 171 -0.19 -1.44 -4.59
CA PHE A 171 -1.28 -0.69 -5.19
C PHE A 171 -1.54 0.62 -4.43
N ALA A 172 -2.22 1.54 -5.11
CA ALA A 172 -2.67 2.81 -4.54
C ALA A 172 -4.20 2.91 -4.49
N ILE A 173 -4.69 3.70 -3.55
CA ILE A 173 -6.10 4.09 -3.49
C ILE A 173 -6.22 5.61 -3.56
N CYS A 174 -7.37 6.05 -4.06
CA CYS A 174 -7.81 7.43 -4.06
C CYS A 174 -9.22 7.46 -3.50
N ASP A 175 -9.44 8.20 -2.43
CA ASP A 175 -10.73 8.31 -1.77
C ASP A 175 -11.30 9.73 -1.80
N GLU A 176 -10.86 10.54 -2.77
CA GLU A 176 -11.36 11.88 -2.97
C GLU A 176 -12.83 11.87 -3.42
N GLY A 177 -13.67 12.59 -2.68
CA GLY A 177 -15.09 12.75 -2.98
C GLY A 177 -15.94 11.51 -2.65
N THR A 178 -16.90 11.22 -3.52
CA THR A 178 -17.98 10.23 -3.32
C THR A 178 -17.62 8.82 -3.74
N SER A 179 -16.38 8.57 -4.16
CA SER A 179 -15.95 7.28 -4.69
C SER A 179 -14.59 6.89 -4.12
N ILE A 180 -14.35 5.59 -4.03
CA ILE A 180 -13.03 5.00 -3.75
C ILE A 180 -12.53 4.43 -5.06
N ARG A 181 -11.35 4.86 -5.49
CA ARG A 181 -10.68 4.39 -6.69
C ARG A 181 -9.45 3.61 -6.31
N VAL A 182 -9.17 2.52 -7.02
CA VAL A 182 -8.05 1.63 -6.77
C VAL A 182 -7.23 1.51 -8.04
N ALA A 183 -5.94 1.84 -7.96
CA ALA A 183 -4.96 1.64 -9.03
C ALA A 183 -4.24 0.31 -8.79
N LEU A 184 -4.68 -0.72 -9.49
CA LEU A 184 -4.14 -2.07 -9.38
C LEU A 184 -3.16 -2.35 -10.53
N PRO A 185 -1.87 -2.61 -10.27
CA PRO A 185 -0.95 -3.02 -11.32
C PRO A 185 -1.28 -4.43 -11.82
N THR A 186 -1.57 -4.56 -13.11
CA THR A 186 -2.00 -5.80 -13.77
C THR A 186 -1.10 -6.12 -14.96
N GLY A 187 0.17 -6.41 -14.68
CA GLY A 187 1.17 -6.64 -15.74
C GLY A 187 1.82 -5.33 -16.13
N ASP A 188 1.80 -5.00 -17.42
CA ASP A 188 2.22 -3.72 -18.03
C ASP A 188 1.20 -2.60 -17.86
N ASP A 189 -0.07 -2.97 -17.67
CA ASP A 189 -1.16 -2.03 -17.49
C ASP A 189 -1.52 -1.82 -16.01
N ILE A 190 -2.28 -0.73 -15.73
CA ILE A 190 -2.90 -0.46 -14.44
C ILE A 190 -4.42 -0.47 -14.58
N ASP A 191 -5.10 -1.37 -13.87
CA ASP A 191 -6.56 -1.33 -13.72
C ASP A 191 -6.95 -0.22 -12.73
N TRP A 192 -7.81 0.70 -13.18
CA TRP A 192 -8.36 1.81 -12.42
C TRP A 192 -9.84 1.53 -12.10
N ILE A 193 -10.05 0.99 -10.90
CA ILE A 193 -11.34 0.45 -10.45
C ILE A 193 -12.04 1.49 -9.59
N ARG A 194 -13.32 1.79 -9.89
CA ARG A 194 -14.14 2.73 -9.12
C ARG A 194 -15.23 2.02 -8.33
N PHE A 195 -15.21 2.22 -7.02
CA PHE A 195 -16.27 1.87 -6.08
C PHE A 195 -17.02 3.14 -5.66
N SER A 196 -18.35 3.10 -5.62
CA SER A 196 -19.16 4.19 -5.09
C SER A 196 -19.24 4.09 -3.56
N LYS A 197 -19.10 5.21 -2.84
CA LYS A 197 -19.29 5.28 -1.37
C LYS A 197 -20.78 5.35 -1.00
N GLY A 198 -21.65 4.65 -1.73
CA GLY A 198 -23.09 4.86 -1.73
C GLY A 198 -23.69 4.95 -0.32
N PHE A 199 -24.40 6.04 -0.01
CA PHE A 199 -25.00 6.28 1.31
C PHE A 199 -26.16 5.34 1.65
N ARG A 200 -26.66 4.51 0.73
CA ARG A 200 -27.81 3.60 0.97
C ARG A 200 -28.05 2.49 -0.07
N GLN A 201 -27.11 2.25 -0.99
CA GLN A 201 -27.16 1.10 -1.89
C GLN A 201 -25.78 0.45 -1.92
N GLU A 202 -25.77 -0.88 -1.94
CA GLU A 202 -24.59 -1.74 -1.96
C GLU A 202 -23.49 -1.12 -2.83
N PRO A 203 -22.26 -0.97 -2.32
CA PRO A 203 -21.16 -0.47 -3.11
C PRO A 203 -20.86 -1.46 -4.23
N ARG A 204 -21.42 -1.18 -5.40
CA ARG A 204 -21.15 -1.93 -6.63
C ARG A 204 -19.92 -1.34 -7.29
N VAL A 205 -19.09 -2.20 -7.87
CA VAL A 205 -18.09 -1.76 -8.85
C VAL A 205 -18.85 -1.00 -9.93
N THR A 206 -18.59 0.30 -10.01
CA THR A 206 -19.37 1.18 -10.87
C THR A 206 -18.71 1.33 -12.24
N PHE A 207 -17.38 1.28 -12.29
CA PHE A 207 -16.62 1.51 -13.51
C PHE A 207 -15.20 0.97 -13.39
N CYS A 208 -14.65 0.47 -14.50
CA CYS A 208 -13.25 0.08 -14.62
C CYS A 208 -12.69 0.66 -15.91
N SER A 209 -11.60 1.40 -15.80
CA SER A 209 -10.76 1.80 -16.93
C SER A 209 -9.37 1.21 -16.74
N THR A 210 -8.55 1.24 -17.78
CA THR A 210 -7.17 0.74 -17.73
C THR A 210 -6.24 1.85 -18.21
N PHE A 211 -5.17 2.10 -17.48
CA PHE A 211 -4.07 2.97 -17.92
C PHE A 211 -2.98 2.10 -18.52
N SER A 212 -2.68 2.35 -19.79
CA SER A 212 -1.63 1.68 -20.54
C SER A 212 -0.59 2.71 -20.98
N GLY A 213 0.69 2.35 -20.86
CA GLY A 213 1.79 3.25 -21.22
C GLY A 213 3.17 2.78 -20.77
N HIS A 214 3.25 1.96 -19.74
CA HIS A 214 4.51 1.28 -19.43
C HIS A 214 4.84 0.24 -20.51
N LEU A 215 6.12 0.11 -20.85
CA LEU A 215 6.60 -0.86 -21.83
C LEU A 215 6.93 -2.23 -21.20
N SER A 216 6.82 -2.30 -19.87
CA SER A 216 7.10 -3.50 -19.09
C SER A 216 6.31 -3.47 -17.79
N GLN A 217 6.42 -4.53 -17.00
CA GLN A 217 5.60 -4.75 -15.81
C GLN A 217 5.65 -3.57 -14.82
N VAL A 218 4.49 -3.06 -14.44
CA VAL A 218 4.30 -2.10 -13.36
C VAL A 218 4.57 -2.78 -12.02
N ASN A 219 5.45 -2.16 -11.22
CA ASN A 219 5.92 -2.70 -9.95
C ASN A 219 5.26 -2.04 -8.74
N ALA A 220 4.92 -0.75 -8.85
CA ALA A 220 4.32 0.00 -7.76
C ALA A 220 3.49 1.17 -8.29
N CYS A 221 2.44 1.50 -7.55
CA CYS A 221 1.55 2.62 -7.79
C CYS A 221 1.46 3.46 -6.50
N VAL A 222 1.53 4.78 -6.62
CA VAL A 222 1.33 5.72 -5.51
C VAL A 222 0.43 6.86 -5.99
N TYR A 223 -0.64 7.13 -5.25
CA TYR A 223 -1.54 8.24 -5.54
C TYR A 223 -1.25 9.42 -4.63
N ARG A 224 -1.12 10.60 -5.22
CA ARG A 224 -0.94 11.87 -4.51
C ARG A 224 -2.29 12.57 -4.38
N VAL A 225 -2.81 12.58 -3.16
CA VAL A 225 -4.02 13.31 -2.77
C VAL A 225 -3.76 14.82 -2.90
N GLY A 226 -4.76 15.58 -3.33
CA GLY A 226 -4.73 17.02 -3.52
C GLY A 226 -4.43 17.45 -4.97
N SER A 227 -3.37 16.91 -5.58
CA SER A 227 -3.03 17.22 -6.99
C SER A 227 -3.65 16.23 -8.00
N GLN A 228 -4.36 15.22 -7.51
CA GLN A 228 -4.99 14.17 -8.33
C GLN A 228 -4.03 13.43 -9.26
N GLN A 229 -2.79 13.19 -8.81
CA GLN A 229 -1.76 12.55 -9.62
C GLN A 229 -1.54 11.10 -9.17
N LEU A 230 -1.46 10.19 -10.13
CA LEU A 230 -1.00 8.82 -9.90
C LEU A 230 0.43 8.69 -10.45
N TYR A 231 1.35 8.19 -9.64
CA TYR A 231 2.69 7.83 -10.08
C TYR A 231 2.80 6.32 -10.16
N THR A 232 3.36 5.82 -11.26
CA THR A 232 3.56 4.39 -11.48
C THR A 232 5.00 4.13 -11.88
N ALA A 233 5.60 3.09 -11.31
CA ALA A 233 6.98 2.70 -11.58
C ALA A 233 7.00 1.35 -12.28
N GLY A 234 7.63 1.29 -13.45
CA GLY A 234 7.71 0.09 -14.28
C GLY A 234 9.09 -0.57 -14.27
N SER A 235 9.12 -1.82 -14.74
CA SER A 235 10.37 -2.55 -15.03
C SER A 235 11.08 -2.03 -16.28
N ASP A 236 10.43 -1.13 -17.01
CA ASP A 236 10.97 -0.33 -18.12
C ASP A 236 11.92 0.78 -17.66
N ARG A 237 12.22 0.85 -16.35
CA ARG A 237 13.08 1.85 -15.69
C ARG A 237 12.49 3.27 -15.71
N ASN A 238 11.20 3.39 -16.00
CA ASN A 238 10.51 4.67 -16.03
C ASN A 238 9.54 4.81 -14.87
N VAL A 239 9.36 6.06 -14.43
CA VAL A 239 8.26 6.48 -13.58
C VAL A 239 7.34 7.36 -14.42
N LEU A 240 6.09 6.96 -14.55
CA LEU A 240 5.07 7.72 -15.27
C LEU A 240 4.18 8.48 -14.27
N CYS A 241 3.78 9.70 -14.65
CA CYS A 241 2.81 10.50 -13.92
C CYS A 241 1.52 10.57 -14.75
N TRP A 242 0.43 10.08 -14.16
CA TRP A 242 -0.92 10.18 -14.71
C TRP A 242 -1.64 11.30 -13.99
N ALA A 243 -2.14 12.28 -14.74
CA ALA A 243 -2.86 13.43 -14.22
C ALA A 243 -4.07 13.74 -15.11
N PRO A 244 -5.09 14.43 -14.58
CA PRO A 244 -6.17 14.96 -15.40
C PRO A 244 -5.62 15.95 -16.46
N GLU A 245 -6.31 16.07 -17.59
CA GLU A 245 -5.88 16.95 -18.69
C GLU A 245 -5.67 18.42 -18.22
N SER A 246 -6.47 18.87 -17.24
CA SER A 246 -6.36 20.21 -16.66
C SER A 246 -4.98 20.51 -16.05
N GLU A 247 -4.26 19.49 -15.59
CA GLU A 247 -2.95 19.63 -14.94
C GLU A 247 -1.78 19.51 -15.93
N ARG A 248 -2.04 19.19 -17.21
CA ARG A 248 -1.01 18.92 -18.20
C ARG A 248 -0.08 20.10 -18.45
N HIS A 249 -0.65 21.31 -18.58
CA HIS A 249 0.14 22.53 -18.79
C HIS A 249 1.04 22.83 -17.59
N ARG A 250 0.53 22.66 -16.37
CA ARG A 250 1.31 22.89 -15.14
C ARG A 250 2.50 21.94 -15.04
N LEU A 251 2.28 20.65 -15.32
CA LEU A 251 3.35 19.65 -15.33
C LEU A 251 4.40 19.92 -16.41
N GLN A 252 4.00 20.38 -17.59
CA GLN A 252 4.95 20.76 -18.65
C GLN A 252 5.83 21.94 -18.21
N LEU A 253 5.23 23.00 -17.67
CA LEU A 253 5.95 24.16 -17.12
C LEU A 253 6.90 23.77 -15.98
N GLU A 254 6.46 22.94 -15.04
CA GLU A 254 7.31 22.41 -13.96
C GLU A 254 8.49 21.57 -14.51
N THR A 255 8.25 20.79 -15.56
CA THR A 255 9.32 19.99 -16.18
C THR A 255 10.32 20.87 -16.93
N GLU A 256 9.85 21.90 -17.63
CA GLU A 256 10.70 22.84 -18.37
C GLU A 256 11.54 23.70 -17.42
N THR A 257 10.96 24.18 -16.33
CA THR A 257 11.67 24.94 -15.30
C THR A 257 12.75 24.10 -14.59
N VAL A 258 12.46 22.82 -14.27
CA VAL A 258 13.47 21.90 -13.71
C VAL A 258 14.57 21.60 -14.74
N LYS A 259 14.23 21.40 -16.02
CA LYS A 259 15.25 21.23 -17.06
C LYS A 259 16.14 22.47 -17.17
N GLN A 260 15.55 23.66 -17.13
CA GLN A 260 16.30 24.91 -17.17
C GLN A 260 17.21 25.06 -15.95
N SER A 261 16.75 24.75 -14.73
CA SER A 261 17.59 24.86 -13.53
C SER A 261 18.74 23.84 -13.51
N VAL A 262 18.51 22.62 -13.99
CA VAL A 262 19.58 21.60 -14.13
C VAL A 262 20.60 22.02 -15.19
N LEU A 263 20.15 22.63 -16.30
CA LEU A 263 21.05 23.17 -17.32
C LEU A 263 21.85 24.37 -16.80
N MET A 264 21.22 25.25 -16.02
CA MET A 264 21.86 26.45 -15.44
C MET A 264 22.90 26.09 -14.37
N ASN A 265 22.64 25.07 -13.56
CA ASN A 265 23.54 24.65 -12.47
C ASN A 265 24.77 23.85 -12.93
N ASN A 266 24.90 23.53 -14.22
CA ASN A 266 26.05 22.80 -14.78
C ASN A 266 27.04 23.70 -15.52
N TRP A 267 26.81 25.02 -15.58
CA TRP A 267 27.59 25.98 -16.39
C TRP A 267 28.01 27.22 -15.57
N SER A 268 28.33 27.03 -14.30
CA SER A 268 29.16 28.00 -13.56
C SER A 268 30.58 27.46 -13.57
N ASP A 269 31.30 27.68 -14.67
CA ASP A 269 32.75 27.62 -14.64
C ASP A 269 33.21 28.76 -13.72
N ASP A 270 33.82 28.41 -12.59
CA ASP A 270 34.50 29.35 -11.71
C ASP A 270 35.72 29.92 -12.46
N ASP A 271 35.64 31.21 -12.84
CA ASP A 271 36.80 32.05 -13.21
C ASP A 271 37.29 32.86 -12.00
#